data_AF-A0A1F2XVB7-F1
#
_entry.id   AF-A0A1F2XVB7-F1
#
_cell.length_a   1.000
_cell.length_b   1.000
_cell.length_c   1.000
_cell.angle_alpha   90.00
_cell.angle_beta   90.00
_cell.angle_gamma   90.00
#
_symmetry.space_group_name_H-M   'P 1'
#
loop_
_entity.id
_entity.type
_entity.pdbx_description
1 polymer ?
#
loop_
_entity_poly.entity_id
_entity_poly.type
_entity_poly.pdbx_seq_one_letter_code
_entity_poly.pdbx_strand_id
1 'polypeptide(L)'
;MSTRALEALDRILNRGGDADDVLRSVVTTLAEEPEIAWAGIAFLEEGTLVLGPQAGEPDESHRRRAPVAYQGDRVGELWVDGKAEPAFLERVAVLISAHVLIGWDTRGEAWEP
;
A
#
# COMPACT_ATOMS: atom_id res chain seq x y z
N MET A 1 -6.97 15.23 -0.08
CA MET A 1 -7.10 13.81 0.33
C MET A 1 -7.91 13.66 1.62
N SER A 2 -8.74 12.62 1.74
CA SER A 2 -9.85 12.56 2.73
C SER A 2 -9.46 11.97 4.09
N THR A 3 -9.87 12.63 5.17
CA THR A 3 -9.84 12.06 6.54
C THR A 3 -10.58 10.73 6.63
N ARG A 4 -11.63 10.54 5.81
CA ARG A 4 -12.42 9.30 5.78
C ARG A 4 -11.60 8.10 5.33
N ALA A 5 -10.67 8.28 4.39
CA ALA A 5 -9.79 7.21 3.93
C ALA A 5 -8.92 6.73 5.08
N LEU A 6 -8.31 7.65 5.85
CA LEU A 6 -7.50 7.31 7.01
C LEU A 6 -8.32 6.59 8.10
N GLU A 7 -9.56 7.03 8.35
CA GLU A 7 -10.46 6.35 9.30
C GLU A 7 -10.87 4.95 8.83
N ALA A 8 -11.07 4.75 7.52
CA ALA A 8 -11.34 3.43 6.96
C ALA A 8 -10.13 2.50 7.10
N LEU A 9 -8.93 3.00 6.78
CA LEU A 9 -7.68 2.26 6.94
C LEU A 9 -7.41 1.89 8.40
N ASP A 10 -7.61 2.81 9.34
CA ASP A 10 -7.46 2.55 10.77
C ASP A 10 -8.42 1.42 11.23
N ARG A 11 -9.66 1.39 10.73
CA ARG A 11 -10.58 0.28 11.02
C ARG A 11 -10.16 -1.06 10.43
N ILE A 12 -9.56 -1.06 9.23
CA ILE A 12 -9.01 -2.27 8.60
C ILE A 12 -7.87 -2.81 9.46
N LEU A 13 -6.92 -1.94 9.84
CA LEU A 13 -5.75 -2.30 10.64
C LEU A 13 -6.14 -2.78 12.04
N ASN A 14 -7.12 -2.12 12.68
CA ASN A 14 -7.61 -2.51 14.00
C ASN A 14 -8.45 -3.78 14.02
N ARG A 15 -9.08 -4.15 12.89
CA ARG A 15 -9.75 -5.45 12.74
C ARG A 15 -8.74 -6.59 12.75
N GLY A 16 -7.52 -6.33 12.27
CA GLY A 16 -6.49 -7.33 12.08
C GLY A 16 -6.86 -8.38 11.02
N GLY A 17 -6.06 -9.44 10.95
CA GLY A 17 -6.18 -10.50 9.95
C GLY A 17 -4.81 -10.92 9.43
N ASP A 18 -4.79 -11.77 8.42
CA ASP A 18 -3.54 -12.07 7.70
C ASP A 18 -3.02 -10.79 7.03
N ALA A 19 -1.70 -10.62 7.04
CA ALA A 19 -1.07 -9.40 6.51
C ALA A 19 -1.51 -9.11 5.08
N ASP A 20 -1.61 -10.15 4.25
CA ASP A 20 -2.02 -10.03 2.85
C ASP A 20 -3.46 -9.53 2.69
N ASP A 21 -4.39 -10.01 3.52
CA ASP A 21 -5.78 -9.57 3.48
C ASP A 21 -5.93 -8.11 3.91
N VAL A 22 -5.15 -7.71 4.91
CA VAL A 22 -5.06 -6.32 5.36
C VAL A 22 -4.53 -5.43 4.22
N LEU A 23 -3.40 -5.81 3.60
CA LEU A 23 -2.80 -5.02 2.51
C LEU A 23 -3.71 -4.94 1.27
N ARG A 24 -4.41 -6.04 0.93
CA ARG A 24 -5.41 -6.06 -0.15
C ARG A 24 -6.57 -5.09 0.12
N SER A 25 -7.04 -5.08 1.37
CA SER A 25 -8.10 -4.16 1.80
C SER A 25 -7.63 -2.71 1.74
N VAL A 26 -6.37 -2.42 2.13
CA VAL A 26 -5.77 -1.09 2.04
C VAL A 26 -5.76 -0.58 0.60
N VAL A 27 -5.19 -1.34 -0.35
CA VAL A 27 -5.09 -0.86 -1.74
C VAL A 27 -6.45 -0.70 -2.39
N THR A 28 -7.41 -1.57 -2.04
CA THR A 28 -8.80 -1.44 -2.50
C THR A 28 -9.43 -0.15 -1.98
N THR A 29 -9.34 0.12 -0.68
CA THR A 29 -9.87 1.36 -0.09
C THR A 29 -9.21 2.61 -0.68
N LEU A 30 -7.92 2.57 -0.99
CA LEU A 30 -7.25 3.68 -1.66
C LEU A 30 -7.75 3.89 -3.09
N ALA A 31 -7.93 2.82 -3.87
CA ALA A 31 -8.43 2.89 -5.24
C ALA A 31 -9.93 3.29 -5.34
N GLU A 32 -10.69 3.16 -4.24
CA GLU A 32 -12.06 3.64 -4.16
C GLU A 32 -12.16 5.16 -3.91
N GLU A 33 -11.06 5.83 -3.54
CA GLU A 33 -11.06 7.28 -3.38
C GLU A 33 -11.18 7.98 -4.74
N PRO A 34 -12.07 8.98 -4.91
CA PRO A 34 -12.36 9.59 -6.21
C PRO A 34 -11.16 10.22 -6.94
N GLU A 35 -10.07 10.51 -6.21
CA GLU A 35 -8.86 11.14 -6.72
C GLU A 35 -7.72 10.14 -7.01
N ILE A 36 -7.93 8.85 -6.75
CA ILE A 36 -6.95 7.77 -6.97
C ILE A 36 -7.54 6.80 -7.98
N ALA A 37 -6.90 6.67 -9.14
CA ALA A 37 -7.33 5.73 -10.18
C ALA A 37 -6.84 4.31 -9.91
N TRP A 38 -5.68 4.19 -9.26
CA TRP A 38 -5.05 2.93 -8.93
C TRP A 38 -4.16 3.07 -7.70
N ALA A 39 -4.04 2.01 -6.91
CA ALA A 39 -3.11 1.90 -5.80
C ALA A 39 -2.45 0.53 -5.77
N GLY A 40 -1.19 0.48 -5.34
CA GLY A 40 -0.47 -0.77 -5.18
C GLY A 40 0.68 -0.67 -4.18
N ILE A 41 1.12 -1.82 -3.68
CA ILE A 41 2.23 -1.92 -2.74
C ILE A 41 3.31 -2.77 -3.40
N ALA A 42 4.52 -2.23 -3.44
CA ALA A 42 5.69 -2.96 -3.92
C ALA A 42 6.58 -3.36 -2.74
N PHE A 43 6.91 -4.63 -2.63
CA PHE A 43 7.80 -5.18 -1.61
C PHE A 43 9.25 -5.08 -2.07
N LEU A 44 10.17 -4.79 -1.14
CA LEU A 44 11.60 -4.78 -1.44
C LEU A 44 12.18 -6.19 -1.27
N GLU A 45 12.42 -6.87 -2.39
CA GLU A 45 12.96 -8.23 -2.45
C GLU A 45 14.34 -8.22 -3.11
N GLU A 46 15.36 -8.65 -2.35
CA GLU A 46 16.75 -8.72 -2.85
C GLU A 46 17.25 -7.43 -3.54
N GLY A 47 16.78 -6.27 -3.07
CA GLY A 47 17.12 -4.96 -3.63
C GLY A 47 16.25 -4.51 -4.82
N THR A 48 15.27 -5.32 -5.22
CA THR A 48 14.31 -5.03 -6.29
C THR A 48 12.93 -4.79 -5.72
N LEU A 49 12.17 -3.87 -6.30
CA LEU A 49 10.76 -3.66 -5.92
C LEU A 49 9.87 -4.61 -6.73
N VAL A 50 9.18 -5.50 -6.04
CA VAL A 50 8.24 -6.47 -6.62
C VAL A 50 6.82 -6.04 -6.27
N LEU A 51 5.99 -5.82 -7.29
CA LEU A 51 4.60 -5.39 -7.09
C LEU A 51 3.78 -6.54 -6.52
N GLY A 52 3.14 -6.30 -5.37
CA GLY A 52 2.21 -7.22 -4.73
C GLY A 52 0.76 -6.79 -4.92
N PRO A 53 0.00 -6.58 -3.83
CA PRO A 53 -1.42 -6.24 -3.92
C PRO A 53 -1.61 -4.89 -4.61
N GLN A 54 -2.60 -4.84 -5.49
CA GLN A 54 -2.98 -3.65 -6.25
C GLN A 54 -4.49 -3.63 -6.52
N ALA A 55 -5.04 -2.44 -6.77
CA ALA A 55 -6.43 -2.25 -7.13
C ALA A 55 -6.61 -1.00 -8.02
N GLY A 56 -7.64 -1.02 -8.87
CA GLY A 56 -7.98 0.08 -9.78
C GLY A 56 -7.43 -0.08 -11.19
N GLU A 57 -7.51 0.99 -11.99
CA GLU A 57 -7.01 1.05 -13.37
C GLU A 57 -5.75 1.92 -13.44
N PRO A 58 -4.57 1.34 -13.77
CA PRO A 58 -3.31 2.09 -13.77
C PRO A 58 -3.30 3.28 -14.74
N ASP A 59 -2.76 4.40 -14.26
CA ASP A 59 -2.38 5.55 -15.08
C ASP A 59 -0.99 6.03 -14.65
N GLU A 60 0.02 5.37 -15.20
CA GLU A 60 1.41 5.55 -14.78
C GLU A 60 1.91 7.00 -14.96
N SER A 61 1.26 7.78 -15.83
CA SER A 61 1.60 9.19 -16.06
C SER A 61 1.37 10.08 -14.84
N HIS A 62 0.55 9.62 -13.89
CA HIS A 62 0.23 10.30 -12.63
C HIS A 62 0.74 9.55 -11.40
N ARG A 63 1.71 8.64 -11.55
CA ARG A 63 2.22 7.81 -10.46
C ARG A 63 2.95 8.63 -9.39
N ARG A 64 2.53 8.46 -8.14
CA ARG A 64 3.16 8.95 -6.93
C ARG A 64 3.59 7.77 -6.08
N ARG A 65 4.69 7.94 -5.35
CA ARG A 65 5.30 6.88 -4.55
C ARG A 65 5.69 7.42 -3.19
N ALA A 66 5.52 6.60 -2.16
CA ALA A 66 6.03 6.85 -0.82
C ALA A 66 6.79 5.61 -0.32
N PRO A 67 8.00 5.78 0.23
CA PRO A 67 8.75 4.66 0.80
C PRO A 67 8.02 4.11 2.03
N VAL A 68 7.95 2.79 2.13
CA VAL A 68 7.51 2.11 3.34
C VAL A 68 8.76 1.69 4.11
N ALA A 69 8.91 2.23 5.32
CA ALA A 69 10.02 1.91 6.20
C ALA A 69 9.50 1.29 7.51
N TYR A 70 10.17 0.24 7.97
CA TYR A 70 9.92 -0.40 9.24
C TYR A 70 11.20 -0.37 10.07
N GLN A 71 11.12 0.19 11.29
CA GLN A 71 12.26 0.40 12.18
C GLN A 71 13.47 1.13 11.55
N GLY A 72 13.22 1.97 10.55
CA GLY A 72 14.26 2.73 9.83
C GLY A 72 14.78 2.07 8.57
N ASP A 73 14.49 0.79 8.36
CA ASP A 73 14.84 0.06 7.14
C ASP A 73 13.70 0.11 6.13
N ARG A 74 14.04 0.32 4.86
CA ARG A 74 13.05 0.32 3.78
C ARG A 74 12.65 -1.12 3.47
N VAL A 75 11.35 -1.39 3.54
CA VAL A 75 10.77 -2.73 3.29
C VAL A 75 9.90 -2.75 2.04
N GLY A 76 9.57 -1.59 1.47
CA GLY A 76 8.79 -1.49 0.24
C GLY A 76 8.47 -0.06 -0.17
N GLU A 77 7.46 0.08 -1.03
CA GLU A 77 6.86 1.34 -1.45
C GLU A 77 5.34 1.23 -1.58
N LEU A 78 4.65 2.31 -1.23
CA LEU A 78 3.25 2.53 -1.58
C LEU A 78 3.21 3.36 -2.86
N TRP A 79 2.48 2.88 -3.86
CA TRP A 79 2.27 3.57 -5.13
C TRP A 79 0.79 3.90 -5.30
N VAL A 80 0.53 5.08 -5.86
CA VAL A 80 -0.81 5.46 -6.29
C VAL A 80 -0.73 6.23 -7.60
N ASP A 81 -1.71 6.05 -8.47
CA ASP A 81 -1.86 6.83 -9.68
C ASP A 81 -3.02 7.82 -9.47
N GLY A 82 -2.74 9.13 -9.53
CA GLY A 82 -3.74 10.17 -9.31
C GLY A 82 -3.28 11.33 -8.42
N LYS A 83 -4.22 11.94 -7.68
CA LYS A 83 -4.01 13.14 -6.87
C LYS A 83 -3.97 12.84 -5.38
N ALA A 84 -2.92 12.18 -4.92
CA ALA A 84 -2.68 11.96 -3.48
C ALA A 84 -1.62 12.91 -2.89
N GLU A 85 -1.95 13.60 -1.80
CA GLU A 85 -1.01 14.48 -1.10
C GLU A 85 0.16 13.67 -0.51
N PRO A 86 1.42 14.15 -0.60
CA PRO A 86 2.58 13.43 -0.07
C PRO A 86 2.43 13.06 1.41
N ALA A 87 1.99 14.00 2.24
CA ALA A 87 1.80 13.78 3.67
C ALA A 87 0.69 12.75 3.99
N PHE A 88 -0.26 12.53 3.08
CA PHE A 88 -1.24 11.46 3.21
C PHE A 88 -0.59 10.11 2.91
N LEU A 89 0.14 10.00 1.79
CA LEU A 89 0.84 8.77 1.42
C LEU A 89 1.88 8.34 2.44
N GLU A 90 2.63 9.29 3.00
CA GLU A 90 3.59 9.04 4.08
C GLU A 90 2.90 8.47 5.32
N ARG A 91 1.74 8.99 5.71
CA ARG A 91 0.98 8.45 6.83
C ARG A 91 0.50 7.03 6.57
N VAL A 92 -0.04 6.77 5.37
CA VAL A 92 -0.48 5.43 4.99
C VAL A 92 0.70 4.46 4.99
N ALA A 93 1.84 4.86 4.43
CA ALA A 93 3.07 4.06 4.40
C ALA A 93 3.55 3.69 5.82
N VAL A 94 3.47 4.62 6.78
CA VAL A 94 3.78 4.34 8.20
C VAL A 94 2.81 3.32 8.78
N LEU A 95 1.50 3.49 8.55
CA LEU A 95 0.46 2.63 9.09
C LEU A 95 0.57 1.17 8.62
N ILE A 96 0.95 0.95 7.36
CA ILE A 96 1.07 -0.39 6.79
C ILE A 96 2.45 -1.05 7.00
N SER A 97 3.44 -0.31 7.48
CA SER A 97 4.84 -0.76 7.52
C SER A 97 5.06 -2.13 8.16
N ALA A 98 4.40 -2.42 9.28
CA ALA A 98 4.48 -3.73 9.94
C ALA A 98 3.91 -4.86 9.08
N HIS A 99 2.80 -4.61 8.39
CA HIS A 99 2.15 -5.58 7.52
C HIS A 99 2.96 -5.82 6.24
N VAL A 100 3.61 -4.77 5.72
CA VAL A 100 4.50 -4.90 4.54
C VAL A 100 5.72 -5.75 4.86
N LEU A 101 6.30 -5.63 6.05
CA LEU A 101 7.38 -6.52 6.50
C LEU A 101 6.92 -7.98 6.60
N ILE A 102 5.73 -8.23 7.14
CA ILE A 102 5.20 -9.59 7.33
C ILE A 102 4.79 -10.22 5.99
N GLY A 103 4.11 -9.48 5.12
CA GLY A 103 3.74 -9.94 3.77
C GLY A 103 4.95 -10.21 2.87
N TRP A 104 6.12 -9.67 3.21
CA TRP A 104 7.38 -10.04 2.59
C TRP A 104 7.93 -11.39 3.10
N ASP A 105 7.82 -11.68 4.40
CA ASP A 105 8.32 -12.91 5.04
C ASP A 105 7.48 -14.17 4.69
N THR A 106 6.27 -14.00 4.16
CA THR A 106 5.42 -15.10 3.65
C THR A 106 5.85 -15.65 2.29
N ARG A 107 7.03 -15.26 1.78
CA ARG A 107 7.69 -15.83 0.58
C ARG A 107 7.03 -15.56 -0.77
N GLY A 108 6.18 -14.54 -0.90
CA GLY A 108 5.80 -14.01 -2.21
C GLY A 108 5.46 -15.11 -3.25
N GLU A 109 4.64 -16.10 -2.88
CA GLU A 109 4.14 -17.02 -3.92
C GLU A 109 3.49 -16.17 -5.00
N ALA A 110 3.88 -16.42 -6.25
CA ALA A 110 3.51 -15.61 -7.40
C ALA A 110 1.99 -15.39 -7.38
N TRP A 111 1.60 -14.12 -7.22
CA TRP A 111 0.21 -13.74 -7.07
C TRP A 111 -0.54 -14.06 -8.37
N GLU A 112 -1.38 -15.10 -8.36
CA GLU A 112 -2.29 -15.40 -9.46
C GLU A 112 -3.53 -14.49 -9.37
N PRO A 113 -3.94 -13.88 -10.51
CA PRO A 113 -5.04 -12.92 -10.57
C PRO A 113 -6.44 -13.50 -10.28
#